data_AF-A0A536RP58-F1
#
_entry.id   AF-A0A536RP58-F1
#
_cell.length_a   1.000
_cell.length_b   1.000
_cell.length_c   1.000
_cell.angle_alpha   90.00
_cell.angle_beta   90.00
_cell.angle_gamma   90.00
#
_symmetry.space_group_name_H-M   'P 1'
#
loop_
_entity.id
_entity.type
_entity.pdbx_description
1 polymer ?
#
loop_
_entity_poly.entity_id
_entity_poly.type
_entity_poly.pdbx_seq_one_letter_code
_entity_poly.pdbx_strand_id
1 'polypeptide(L)'
;MAIDPVCGMTVDEQTAPATAVHNGTTYYFCAPGCKRTFEKDPDAVLKGGPPGMGHAPAQMVTMTPMRPKPAPAAPTPAKAASSVKPVSLTIPIEGMSCASCVAKIEHGLSAVPGVSRAAVNLATEQATVEYQPGVTDPTAIAETIRGLGYTPVVPAEVPLTPTLSLQGRGIGMEERQERKEAAYGALKRRFWVAAALSVPVMLLGMSEHLGLPVSQSASYWLQLLLTTPVQFWAGWQFYKGAWAVARHGTTDMNTLIALGTSAAYGYSVAATVAPGIFTAGGATPQVYFDSSAAIITLILLGRVLEARAKGRTSEALTRLIGLQAKQARVIRDGRELDIPVEDVKVGDVVVVRPGEKVPVDGVILEGTSSLDESMLTGESMPVDKGPGDQVIGATLNKTGYFRFKATQV
;
A
#
# COMPACT_ATOMS: atom_id res chain seq x y z
N MET A 1 27.69 -22.79 16.02
CA MET A 1 26.90 -21.85 15.19
C MET A 1 26.45 -22.65 13.98
N ALA A 2 25.18 -23.04 13.96
CA ALA A 2 24.56 -23.83 12.91
C ALA A 2 23.85 -22.92 11.90
N ILE A 3 23.61 -23.40 10.69
CA ILE A 3 22.83 -22.68 9.67
C ILE A 3 21.45 -23.31 9.60
N ASP A 4 20.40 -22.49 9.71
CA ASP A 4 19.02 -22.92 9.50
C ASP A 4 18.85 -23.36 8.03
N PRO A 5 18.52 -24.63 7.76
CA PRO A 5 18.48 -25.17 6.40
C PRO A 5 17.32 -24.64 5.56
N VAL A 6 16.31 -24.00 6.17
CA VAL A 6 15.13 -23.46 5.48
C VAL A 6 15.37 -22.03 5.01
N CYS A 7 15.97 -21.19 5.87
CA CYS A 7 16.11 -19.76 5.59
C CYS A 7 17.56 -19.27 5.44
N GLY A 8 18.54 -20.09 5.80
CA GLY A 8 19.97 -19.74 5.70
C GLY A 8 20.50 -18.84 6.81
N MET A 9 19.72 -18.55 7.85
CA MET A 9 20.18 -17.76 9.00
C MET A 9 21.13 -18.57 9.90
N THR A 10 22.17 -17.92 10.40
CA THR A 10 23.07 -18.49 11.39
C THR A 10 22.44 -18.46 12.78
N VAL A 11 22.42 -19.60 13.47
CA VAL A 11 21.79 -19.82 14.77
C VAL A 11 22.85 -20.38 15.73
N ASP A 12 22.85 -19.90 16.96
CA ASP A 12 23.66 -20.48 18.03
C ASP A 12 23.01 -21.78 18.54
N GLU A 13 23.79 -22.86 18.60
CA GLU A 13 23.31 -24.20 18.94
C GLU A 13 22.87 -24.33 20.40
N GLN A 14 23.39 -23.47 21.29
CA GLN A 14 23.02 -23.47 22.71
C GLN A 14 21.73 -22.70 23.00
N THR A 15 21.38 -21.74 22.14
CA THR A 15 20.27 -20.80 22.34
C THR A 15 19.21 -20.87 21.25
N ALA A 16 19.28 -21.88 20.37
CA ALA A 16 18.38 -22.03 19.23
C ALA A 16 16.90 -22.09 19.67
N PRO A 17 16.03 -21.21 19.11
CA PRO A 17 14.60 -21.19 19.43
C PRO A 17 13.85 -22.50 19.12
N ALA A 18 14.35 -23.31 18.18
CA ALA A 18 13.78 -24.61 17.86
C ALA A 18 14.83 -25.56 17.27
N THR A 19 14.66 -26.87 17.51
CA THR A 19 15.52 -27.94 16.98
C THR A 19 14.70 -29.14 16.49
N ALA A 20 15.25 -29.89 15.54
CA ALA A 20 14.69 -31.16 15.03
C ALA A 20 15.81 -32.14 14.67
N VAL A 21 15.54 -33.44 14.74
CA VAL A 21 16.52 -34.49 14.40
C VAL A 21 16.04 -35.22 13.15
N HIS A 22 16.89 -35.31 12.13
CA HIS A 22 16.62 -36.07 10.90
C HIS A 22 17.87 -36.84 10.47
N ASN A 23 17.72 -38.13 10.14
CA ASN A 23 18.84 -39.03 9.79
C ASN A 23 20.02 -39.01 10.79
N GLY A 24 19.73 -38.88 12.09
CA GLY A 24 20.74 -38.83 13.15
C GLY A 24 21.48 -37.50 13.29
N THR A 25 21.13 -36.48 12.49
CA THR A 25 21.70 -35.13 12.58
C THR A 25 20.70 -34.19 13.25
N THR A 26 21.16 -33.39 14.22
CA THR A 26 20.36 -32.32 14.85
C THR A 26 20.45 -31.04 14.03
N TYR A 27 19.31 -30.50 13.63
CA TYR A 27 19.17 -29.23 12.92
C TYR A 27 18.61 -28.17 13.87
N TYR A 28 19.12 -26.94 13.72
CA TYR A 28 18.79 -25.79 14.56
C TYR A 28 18.10 -24.73 13.71
N PHE A 29 17.03 -24.13 14.24
CA PHE A 29 16.16 -23.23 13.49
C PHE A 29 16.04 -21.87 14.17
N CYS A 30 16.00 -20.81 13.37
CA CYS A 30 15.89 -19.43 13.85
C CYS A 30 14.50 -19.13 14.45
N ALA A 31 13.48 -19.92 14.07
CA ALA A 31 12.11 -19.75 14.52
C ALA A 31 11.32 -21.08 14.41
N PRO A 32 10.23 -21.24 15.20
CA PRO A 32 9.35 -22.41 15.10
C PRO A 32 8.73 -22.61 13.72
N GLY A 33 8.58 -21.55 12.93
CA GLY A 33 8.07 -21.62 11.55
C GLY A 33 9.01 -22.40 10.62
N CYS A 34 10.32 -22.13 10.69
CA CYS A 34 11.34 -22.83 9.91
C CYS A 34 11.36 -24.33 10.25
N LYS A 35 11.29 -24.67 11.54
CA LYS A 35 11.14 -26.07 11.99
C LYS A 35 9.94 -26.77 11.34
N ARG A 36 8.75 -26.14 11.36
CA ARG A 36 7.54 -26.74 10.75
C ARG A 36 7.67 -26.92 9.23
N THR A 37 8.39 -26.04 8.55
CA THR A 37 8.66 -26.18 7.11
C THR A 37 9.62 -27.35 6.86
N PHE A 38 10.65 -27.50 7.69
CA PHE A 38 11.60 -28.61 7.62
C PHE A 38 10.94 -29.97 7.87
N GLU A 39 10.10 -30.09 8.90
CA GLU A 39 9.43 -31.36 9.26
C GLU A 39 8.42 -31.85 8.22
N LYS A 40 7.92 -30.98 7.32
CA LYS A 40 6.99 -31.37 6.25
C LYS A 40 7.66 -32.17 5.14
N ASP A 41 8.87 -31.79 4.75
CA ASP A 41 9.67 -32.49 3.75
C ASP A 41 11.17 -32.22 3.96
N PRO A 42 11.81 -32.94 4.91
CA PRO A 42 13.20 -32.69 5.29
C PRO A 42 14.16 -32.92 4.12
N ASP A 43 13.92 -33.95 3.31
CA ASP A 43 14.82 -34.34 2.22
C ASP A 43 14.79 -33.34 1.07
N ALA A 44 13.64 -32.71 0.79
CA ALA A 44 13.54 -31.64 -0.20
C ALA A 44 14.28 -30.37 0.24
N VAL A 45 14.17 -29.99 1.52
CA VAL A 45 14.87 -28.81 2.06
C VAL A 45 16.38 -29.01 2.03
N LEU A 46 16.86 -30.20 2.43
CA LEU A 46 18.29 -30.50 2.42
C LEU A 46 18.89 -30.60 1.02
N LYS A 47 18.09 -30.98 0.00
CA LYS A 47 18.50 -30.98 -1.41
C LYS A 47 18.43 -29.60 -2.06
N GLY A 48 17.44 -28.79 -1.69
CA GLY A 48 17.20 -27.46 -2.27
C GLY A 48 18.17 -26.38 -1.78
N GLY A 49 18.69 -26.55 -0.55
CA GLY A 49 19.49 -25.53 0.12
C GLY A 49 18.66 -24.27 0.44
N PRO A 50 19.17 -23.38 1.31
CA PRO A 50 18.48 -22.13 1.60
C PRO A 50 18.46 -21.22 0.35
N PRO A 51 17.36 -20.51 0.09
CA PRO A 51 17.24 -19.63 -1.06
C PRO A 51 18.19 -18.43 -0.92
N GLY A 52 19.31 -18.48 -1.64
CA GLY A 52 20.16 -17.33 -1.95
C GLY A 52 21.34 -17.06 -1.01
N MET A 53 22.46 -17.76 -1.24
CA MET A 53 23.81 -17.16 -1.22
C MET A 53 24.66 -17.88 -2.27
N GLY A 54 24.84 -17.23 -3.41
CA GLY A 54 25.74 -17.72 -4.45
C GLY A 54 27.19 -17.43 -4.07
N HIS A 55 27.98 -18.48 -3.84
CA HIS A 55 29.41 -18.51 -4.14
C HIS A 55 29.84 -19.94 -4.49
N ALA A 56 30.38 -20.10 -5.71
CA ALA A 56 31.16 -21.27 -6.09
C ALA A 56 32.53 -21.23 -5.40
N PRO A 57 33.15 -22.40 -5.14
CA PRO A 57 34.44 -22.63 -5.80
C PRO A 57 34.69 -24.07 -6.30
N ALA A 58 35.36 -24.10 -7.45
CA ALA A 58 36.46 -24.96 -7.92
C ALA A 58 36.46 -26.50 -7.74
N GLN A 59 36.36 -27.18 -8.90
CA GLN A 59 37.21 -28.26 -9.45
C GLN A 59 37.62 -29.48 -8.62
N MET A 60 37.35 -30.68 -9.15
CA MET A 60 38.39 -31.70 -9.41
C MET A 60 38.01 -32.64 -10.57
N VAL A 61 39.06 -33.11 -11.25
CA VAL A 61 39.13 -33.75 -12.57
C VAL A 61 38.97 -35.28 -12.47
N THR A 62 38.41 -35.93 -13.50
CA THR A 62 38.89 -37.23 -14.01
C THR A 62 38.49 -37.41 -15.48
N MET A 63 39.40 -38.00 -16.27
CA MET A 63 39.35 -38.11 -17.73
C MET A 63 38.98 -39.53 -18.23
N THR A 64 38.10 -39.58 -19.26
CA THR A 64 37.97 -40.55 -20.41
C THR A 64 37.56 -42.03 -20.17
N PRO A 65 36.99 -42.77 -21.16
CA PRO A 65 36.89 -42.51 -22.61
C PRO A 65 35.50 -42.71 -23.29
N MET A 66 35.52 -42.55 -24.63
CA MET A 66 34.46 -42.38 -25.63
C MET A 66 33.57 -43.59 -26.03
N ARG A 67 32.31 -43.25 -26.39
CA ARG A 67 31.38 -43.77 -27.45
C ARG A 67 30.60 -45.09 -27.24
N PRO A 68 29.39 -45.27 -27.85
CA PRO A 68 28.80 -44.59 -29.02
C PRO A 68 27.38 -43.95 -28.85
N LYS A 69 26.94 -43.22 -29.89
CA LYS A 69 25.68 -42.44 -30.05
C LYS A 69 24.60 -43.30 -30.79
N PRO A 70 23.33 -42.86 -30.92
CA PRO A 70 22.18 -42.99 -30.01
C PRO A 70 21.00 -43.82 -30.60
N ALA A 71 19.98 -44.14 -29.80
CA ALA A 71 18.65 -44.50 -30.31
C ALA A 71 17.66 -43.34 -30.02
N PRO A 72 16.72 -43.00 -30.92
CA PRO A 72 15.88 -41.81 -30.80
C PRO A 72 14.80 -42.01 -29.74
N ALA A 73 14.84 -41.20 -28.67
CA ALA A 73 13.76 -41.07 -27.71
C ALA A 73 12.67 -40.13 -28.26
N ALA A 74 11.43 -40.51 -28.00
CA ALA A 74 10.19 -39.80 -28.33
C ALA A 74 10.20 -38.33 -27.84
N PRO A 75 9.43 -37.43 -28.49
CA PRO A 75 9.50 -36.00 -28.22
C PRO A 75 8.93 -35.67 -26.84
N THR A 76 9.81 -35.29 -25.92
CA THR A 76 9.47 -34.53 -24.72
C THR A 76 9.00 -33.13 -25.16
N PRO A 77 7.89 -32.59 -24.63
CA PRO A 77 7.44 -31.25 -24.97
C PRO A 77 8.51 -30.22 -24.57
N ALA A 78 8.88 -29.39 -25.54
CA ALA A 78 9.92 -28.39 -25.43
C ALA A 78 9.65 -27.40 -24.29
N LYS A 79 10.61 -27.35 -23.35
CA LYS A 79 10.76 -26.28 -22.37
C LYS A 79 11.26 -25.03 -23.10
N ALA A 80 10.36 -24.31 -23.76
CA ALA A 80 10.62 -22.97 -24.24
C ALA A 80 10.52 -21.99 -23.06
N ALA A 81 11.59 -21.91 -22.25
CA ALA A 81 11.77 -20.78 -21.36
C ALA A 81 12.16 -19.57 -22.22
N SER A 82 11.15 -18.85 -22.72
CA SER A 82 11.35 -17.51 -23.25
C SER A 82 11.77 -16.61 -22.08
N SER A 83 12.98 -16.06 -22.18
CA SER A 83 13.52 -15.07 -21.24
C SER A 83 12.79 -13.73 -21.43
N VAL A 84 11.52 -13.66 -21.00
CA VAL A 84 10.76 -12.41 -21.01
C VAL A 84 11.27 -11.56 -19.85
N LYS A 85 11.73 -10.33 -20.15
CA LYS A 85 12.12 -9.37 -19.10
C LYS A 85 10.90 -9.08 -18.20
N PRO A 86 11.08 -9.04 -16.87
CA PRO A 86 10.00 -8.65 -15.98
C PRO A 86 9.54 -7.22 -16.28
N VAL A 87 8.23 -7.03 -16.30
CA VAL A 87 7.56 -5.74 -16.50
C VAL A 87 7.12 -5.21 -15.14
N SER A 88 7.35 -3.92 -14.90
CA SER A 88 6.90 -3.24 -13.69
C SER A 88 5.54 -2.61 -13.92
N LEU A 89 4.61 -2.84 -12.99
CA LEU A 89 3.26 -2.29 -12.98
C LEU A 89 2.99 -1.61 -11.64
N THR A 90 2.60 -0.34 -11.68
CA THR A 90 2.14 0.41 -10.50
C THR A 90 0.62 0.48 -10.48
N ILE A 91 0.00 -0.04 -9.42
CA ILE A 91 -1.45 -0.08 -9.22
C ILE A 91 -1.80 0.73 -7.96
N PRO A 92 -2.59 1.82 -8.08
CA PRO A 92 -3.20 2.46 -6.93
C PRO A 92 -4.18 1.52 -6.22
N ILE A 93 -4.14 1.50 -4.88
CA ILE A 93 -4.99 0.63 -4.06
C ILE A 93 -5.75 1.46 -3.04
N GLU A 94 -7.08 1.44 -3.10
CA GLU A 94 -7.94 2.04 -2.10
C GLU A 94 -8.27 1.06 -0.97
N GLY A 95 -8.57 1.61 0.22
CA GLY A 95 -8.92 0.83 1.41
C GLY A 95 -7.74 0.45 2.31
N MET A 96 -6.52 0.88 1.97
CA MET A 96 -5.36 0.71 2.84
C MET A 96 -5.38 1.74 3.98
N SER A 97 -5.47 1.27 5.23
CA SER A 97 -5.51 2.17 6.40
C SER A 97 -4.31 2.05 7.34
N CYS A 98 -3.50 1.01 7.27
CA CYS A 98 -2.41 0.78 8.22
C CYS A 98 -1.29 -0.09 7.63
N ALA A 99 -0.16 -0.16 8.36
CA ALA A 99 0.99 -0.99 7.98
C ALA A 99 0.66 -2.48 7.84
N SER A 100 -0.35 -2.99 8.55
CA SER A 100 -0.79 -4.38 8.37
C SER A 100 -1.49 -4.61 7.03
N CYS A 101 -2.08 -3.57 6.41
CA CYS A 101 -2.58 -3.66 5.04
C CYS A 101 -1.44 -3.84 4.04
N VAL A 102 -0.34 -3.11 4.23
CA VAL A 102 0.87 -3.18 3.40
C VAL A 102 1.40 -4.61 3.37
N ALA A 103 1.70 -5.18 4.55
CA ALA A 103 2.23 -6.53 4.67
C ALA A 103 1.29 -7.60 4.07
N LYS A 104 -0.02 -7.46 4.27
CA LYS A 104 -1.03 -8.40 3.73
C LYS A 104 -1.03 -8.38 2.20
N ILE A 105 -0.97 -7.19 1.60
CA ILE A 105 -0.98 -7.03 0.14
C ILE A 105 0.36 -7.49 -0.45
N GLU A 106 1.50 -7.10 0.12
CA GLU A 106 2.83 -7.56 -0.34
C GLU A 106 2.94 -9.07 -0.31
N HIS A 107 2.53 -9.70 0.79
CA HIS A 107 2.58 -11.15 0.93
C HIS A 107 1.65 -11.85 -0.06
N GLY A 108 0.41 -11.37 -0.21
CA GLY A 108 -0.54 -11.94 -1.16
C GLY A 108 -0.10 -11.79 -2.62
N LEU A 109 0.47 -10.65 -2.99
CA LEU A 109 1.01 -10.41 -4.34
C LEU A 109 2.27 -11.22 -4.62
N SER A 110 3.15 -11.40 -3.63
CA SER A 110 4.36 -12.22 -3.77
C SER A 110 4.04 -13.72 -3.94
N ALA A 111 2.85 -14.16 -3.54
CA ALA A 111 2.39 -15.54 -3.74
C ALA A 111 1.78 -15.77 -5.13
N VAL A 112 1.58 -14.72 -5.94
CA VAL A 112 1.03 -14.84 -7.30
C VAL A 112 2.09 -15.42 -8.25
N PRO A 113 1.78 -16.51 -8.99
CA PRO A 113 2.70 -17.06 -9.98
C PRO A 113 3.10 -16.01 -11.03
N GLY A 114 4.40 -15.87 -11.26
CA GLY A 114 4.95 -14.91 -12.22
C GLY A 114 5.28 -13.54 -11.65
N VAL A 115 4.96 -13.25 -10.37
CA VAL A 115 5.42 -12.04 -9.67
C VAL A 115 6.82 -12.30 -9.10
N SER A 116 7.79 -11.47 -9.50
CA SER A 116 9.16 -11.53 -8.98
C SER A 116 9.37 -10.61 -7.78
N ARG A 117 8.62 -9.51 -7.71
CA ARG A 117 8.72 -8.54 -6.61
C ARG A 117 7.39 -7.80 -6.45
N ALA A 118 6.96 -7.58 -5.21
CA ALA A 118 5.86 -6.69 -4.87
C ALA A 118 6.29 -5.78 -3.73
N ALA A 119 6.05 -4.48 -3.89
CA ALA A 119 6.30 -3.48 -2.86
C ALA A 119 5.08 -2.56 -2.75
N VAL A 120 4.62 -2.29 -1.54
CA VAL A 120 3.43 -1.48 -1.29
C VAL A 120 3.83 -0.24 -0.49
N ASN A 121 3.42 0.92 -0.97
CA ASN A 121 3.67 2.19 -0.30
C ASN A 121 2.35 2.76 0.22
N LEU A 122 2.21 2.80 1.55
CA LEU A 122 1.03 3.32 2.22
C LEU A 122 0.85 4.82 2.00
N ALA A 123 1.94 5.59 1.90
CA ALA A 123 1.89 7.04 1.76
C ALA A 123 1.39 7.45 0.37
N THR A 124 1.79 6.71 -0.68
CA THR A 124 1.33 6.95 -2.05
C THR A 124 0.10 6.11 -2.42
N GLU A 125 -0.38 5.26 -1.51
CA GLU A 125 -1.48 4.31 -1.69
C GLU A 125 -1.35 3.50 -2.99
N GLN A 126 -0.16 2.97 -3.25
CA GLN A 126 0.17 2.25 -4.49
C GLN A 126 0.95 0.97 -4.20
N ALA A 127 0.71 -0.06 -5.00
CA ALA A 127 1.56 -1.23 -5.11
C ALA A 127 2.37 -1.16 -6.41
N THR A 128 3.66 -1.42 -6.33
CA THR A 128 4.53 -1.63 -7.49
C THR A 128 4.87 -3.12 -7.57
N VAL A 129 4.52 -3.74 -8.69
CA VAL A 129 4.64 -5.18 -8.91
C VAL A 129 5.50 -5.42 -10.15
N GLU A 130 6.59 -6.16 -9.99
CA GLU A 130 7.38 -6.69 -11.09
C GLU A 130 6.88 -8.10 -11.40
N TYR A 131 6.42 -8.32 -12.64
CA TYR A 131 5.83 -9.58 -13.07
C TYR A 131 6.31 -10.01 -14.45
N GLN A 132 6.18 -11.30 -14.77
CA GLN A 132 6.50 -11.86 -16.07
C GLN A 132 5.26 -11.90 -16.97
N PRO A 133 5.22 -11.10 -18.06
CA PRO A 133 4.16 -11.17 -19.05
C PRO A 133 4.05 -12.58 -19.65
N GLY A 134 2.83 -13.11 -19.72
CA GLY A 134 2.56 -14.46 -20.22
C GLY A 134 2.45 -15.53 -19.13
N VAL A 135 2.94 -15.26 -17.91
CA VAL A 135 2.69 -16.09 -16.72
C VAL A 135 1.58 -15.49 -15.86
N THR A 136 1.59 -14.17 -15.72
CA THR A 136 0.55 -13.40 -15.02
C THR A 136 0.25 -12.12 -15.80
N ASP A 137 -0.93 -11.55 -15.58
CA ASP A 137 -1.38 -10.32 -16.20
C ASP A 137 -1.86 -9.28 -15.17
N PRO A 138 -1.99 -7.99 -15.55
CA PRO A 138 -2.48 -6.94 -14.68
C PRO A 138 -3.86 -7.23 -14.04
N THR A 139 -4.72 -7.97 -14.75
CA THR A 139 -6.06 -8.32 -14.29
C THR A 139 -6.04 -9.32 -13.14
N ALA A 140 -5.19 -10.35 -13.20
CA ALA A 140 -4.99 -11.35 -12.15
C ALA A 140 -4.35 -10.73 -10.90
N ILE A 141 -3.40 -9.81 -11.07
CA ILE A 141 -2.81 -9.04 -9.97
C ILE A 141 -3.90 -8.20 -9.28
N ALA A 142 -4.75 -7.52 -10.05
CA ALA A 142 -5.87 -6.76 -9.50
C ALA A 142 -6.93 -7.64 -8.82
N GLU A 143 -7.22 -8.81 -9.36
CA GLU A 143 -8.11 -9.78 -8.73
C GLU A 143 -7.58 -10.28 -7.39
N THR A 144 -6.26 -10.49 -7.30
CA THR A 144 -5.61 -10.84 -6.04
C THR A 144 -5.81 -9.74 -5.01
N ILE A 145 -5.57 -8.48 -5.39
CA ILE A 145 -5.79 -7.32 -4.49
C ILE A 145 -7.26 -7.24 -4.04
N ARG A 146 -8.22 -7.48 -4.97
CA ARG A 146 -9.66 -7.57 -4.63
C ARG A 146 -9.96 -8.71 -3.67
N GLY A 147 -9.38 -9.89 -3.90
CA GLY A 147 -9.53 -11.07 -3.05
C GLY A 147 -8.97 -10.87 -1.63
N LEU A 148 -8.03 -9.94 -1.46
CA LEU A 148 -7.51 -9.56 -0.13
C LEU A 148 -8.39 -8.54 0.60
N GLY A 149 -9.42 -8.00 -0.07
CA GLY A 149 -10.39 -7.04 0.47
C GLY A 149 -10.10 -5.57 0.13
N TYR A 150 -9.24 -5.31 -0.85
CA TYR A 150 -8.86 -3.95 -1.27
C TYR A 150 -9.34 -3.61 -2.67
N THR A 151 -9.44 -2.33 -3.01
CA THR A 151 -9.93 -1.90 -4.33
C THR A 151 -8.77 -1.39 -5.19
N PRO A 152 -8.24 -2.19 -6.13
CA PRO A 152 -7.25 -1.72 -7.09
C PRO A 152 -7.90 -0.83 -8.15
N VAL A 153 -7.29 0.31 -8.43
CA VAL A 153 -7.67 1.18 -9.54
C VAL A 153 -6.78 0.84 -10.72
N VAL A 154 -7.24 -0.10 -11.55
CA VAL A 154 -6.52 -0.49 -12.76
C VAL A 154 -6.82 0.53 -13.85
N PRO A 155 -5.83 1.19 -14.47
CA PRO A 155 -6.06 1.99 -15.67
C PRO A 155 -6.66 1.09 -16.75
N ALA A 156 -7.80 1.49 -17.31
CA ALA A 156 -8.35 0.83 -18.47
C ALA A 156 -7.34 0.97 -19.62
N GLU A 157 -6.84 -0.17 -20.11
CA GLU A 157 -5.94 -0.32 -21.26
C GLU A 157 -4.48 0.15 -21.05
N VAL A 158 -3.60 -0.82 -20.80
CA VAL A 158 -2.15 -0.65 -21.00
C VAL A 158 -1.80 -1.29 -22.35
N PRO A 159 -1.41 -0.52 -23.39
CA PRO A 159 -0.96 -1.11 -24.65
C PRO A 159 0.32 -1.93 -24.45
N LEU A 160 0.37 -3.10 -25.07
CA LEU A 160 1.51 -4.01 -25.12
C LEU A 160 2.62 -3.44 -26.04
N THR A 161 3.24 -2.33 -25.64
CA THR A 161 4.49 -1.82 -26.25
C THR A 161 5.27 -1.01 -25.20
N PRO A 162 6.59 -1.22 -25.04
CA PRO A 162 7.41 -0.41 -24.15
C PRO A 162 7.74 0.92 -24.82
N THR A 163 6.74 1.79 -24.97
CA THR A 163 6.95 3.18 -25.37
C THR A 163 5.79 4.05 -24.90
N LEU A 164 6.14 5.04 -24.07
CA LEU A 164 5.46 6.32 -23.85
C LEU A 164 4.00 6.27 -23.36
N SER A 165 3.82 6.23 -22.05
CA SER A 165 2.64 6.81 -21.38
C SER A 165 3.02 8.05 -20.56
N LEU A 166 3.60 9.07 -21.21
CA LEU A 166 3.82 10.39 -20.59
C LEU A 166 2.63 11.36 -20.75
N GLN A 167 1.54 10.95 -21.38
CA GLN A 167 0.30 11.73 -21.45
C GLN A 167 -0.74 11.36 -20.37
N GLY A 168 -0.54 10.26 -19.63
CA GLY A 168 -1.48 9.78 -18.61
C GLY A 168 -1.19 10.22 -17.16
N ARG A 169 -0.01 10.77 -16.87
CA ARG A 169 0.39 11.13 -15.48
C ARG A 169 -0.27 12.40 -14.94
N GLY A 170 -0.65 13.35 -15.81
CA GLY A 170 -1.35 14.58 -15.39
C GLY A 170 -2.84 14.34 -15.14
N ILE A 171 -3.51 13.71 -16.11
CA ILE A 171 -4.96 13.46 -16.08
C ILE A 171 -5.33 12.52 -14.91
N GLY A 172 -4.52 11.49 -14.64
CA GLY A 172 -4.79 10.56 -13.54
C GLY A 172 -4.53 11.12 -12.13
N MET A 173 -3.67 12.13 -11.97
CA MET A 173 -3.40 12.75 -10.66
C MET A 173 -4.51 13.71 -10.25
N GLU A 174 -5.01 14.52 -11.20
CA GLU A 174 -6.13 15.45 -10.98
C GLU A 174 -7.43 14.69 -10.68
N GLU A 175 -7.81 13.71 -11.50
CA GLU A 175 -8.99 12.86 -11.25
C GLU A 175 -8.91 12.13 -9.89
N ARG A 176 -7.70 11.68 -9.51
CA ARG A 176 -7.48 11.01 -8.24
C ARG A 176 -7.63 11.96 -7.05
N GLN A 177 -7.10 13.17 -7.18
CA GLN A 177 -7.22 14.19 -6.15
C GLN A 177 -8.70 14.58 -5.94
N GLU A 178 -9.44 14.78 -7.03
CA GLU A 178 -10.87 15.07 -6.99
C GLU A 178 -11.68 13.94 -6.32
N ARG A 179 -11.38 12.67 -6.64
CA ARG A 179 -12.04 11.51 -5.99
C ARG A 179 -11.73 11.44 -4.50
N LYS A 180 -10.50 11.72 -4.08
CA LYS A 180 -10.09 11.76 -2.67
C LYS A 180 -10.84 12.85 -1.91
N GLU A 181 -10.94 14.04 -2.51
CA GLU A 181 -11.67 15.17 -1.94
C GLU A 181 -13.17 14.90 -1.83
N ALA A 182 -13.76 14.30 -2.86
CA ALA A 182 -15.17 13.88 -2.85
C ALA A 182 -15.44 12.81 -1.78
N ALA A 183 -14.55 11.82 -1.64
CA ALA A 183 -14.66 10.79 -0.61
C ALA A 183 -14.55 11.37 0.81
N TYR A 184 -13.60 12.28 1.03
CA TYR A 184 -13.47 13.00 2.30
C TYR A 184 -14.69 13.87 2.61
N GLY A 185 -15.23 14.57 1.61
CA GLY A 185 -16.46 15.35 1.73
C GLY A 185 -17.67 14.49 2.09
N ALA A 186 -17.82 13.32 1.46
CA ALA A 186 -18.88 12.37 1.77
C ALA A 186 -18.77 11.80 3.20
N LEU A 187 -17.56 11.46 3.65
CA LEU A 187 -17.30 10.98 5.01
C LEU A 187 -17.62 12.06 6.05
N LYS A 188 -17.17 13.30 5.81
CA LYS A 188 -17.45 14.45 6.67
C LYS A 188 -18.95 14.74 6.77
N ARG A 189 -19.69 14.65 5.66
CA ARG A 189 -21.16 14.80 5.64
C ARG A 189 -21.84 13.71 6.47
N ARG A 190 -21.45 12.44 6.29
CA ARG A 190 -21.98 11.32 7.09
C ARG A 190 -21.75 11.52 8.58
N PHE A 191 -20.54 11.96 8.97
CA PHE A 191 -20.21 12.27 10.35
C PHE A 191 -21.14 13.37 10.92
N TRP A 192 -21.28 14.50 10.24
CA TRP A 192 -22.12 15.60 10.75
C TRP A 192 -23.58 15.22 10.86
N VAL A 193 -24.12 14.48 9.88
CA VAL A 193 -25.49 13.95 9.96
C VAL A 193 -25.63 12.96 11.11
N ALA A 194 -24.68 12.02 11.26
CA ALA A 194 -24.70 11.06 12.36
C ALA A 194 -24.62 11.75 13.73
N ALA A 195 -23.76 12.76 13.88
CA ALA A 195 -23.64 13.55 15.10
C ALA A 195 -24.92 14.33 15.40
N ALA A 196 -25.50 14.99 14.40
CA ALA A 196 -26.74 15.76 14.54
C ALA A 196 -27.93 14.87 14.97
N LEU A 197 -27.97 13.61 14.52
CA LEU A 197 -29.00 12.65 14.93
C LEU A 197 -28.69 11.97 16.27
N SER A 198 -27.42 11.68 16.55
CA SER A 198 -27.01 10.98 17.77
C SER A 198 -27.13 11.85 19.02
N VAL A 199 -26.96 13.17 18.90
CA VAL A 199 -27.11 14.08 20.05
C VAL A 199 -28.54 14.04 20.62
N PRO A 200 -29.61 14.23 19.83
CA PRO A 200 -30.98 14.02 20.30
C PRO A 200 -31.24 12.61 20.84
N VAL A 201 -30.72 11.56 20.20
CA VAL A 201 -30.86 10.18 20.71
C VAL A 201 -30.26 10.06 22.12
N MET A 202 -29.08 10.64 22.35
CA MET A 202 -28.43 10.60 23.66
C MET A 202 -29.19 11.41 24.71
N LEU A 203 -29.74 12.57 24.34
CA LEU A 203 -30.62 13.36 25.22
C LEU A 203 -31.91 12.61 25.57
N LEU A 204 -32.50 11.89 24.62
CA LEU A 204 -33.68 11.05 24.84
C LEU A 204 -33.35 9.82 25.70
N GLY A 205 -32.16 9.24 25.56
CA GLY A 205 -31.68 8.18 26.44
C GLY A 205 -31.53 8.65 27.90
N MET A 206 -31.24 9.93 28.10
CA MET A 206 -31.14 10.56 29.43
C MET A 206 -32.44 11.25 29.90
N SER A 207 -33.57 11.11 29.18
CA SER A 207 -34.77 11.91 29.44
C SER A 207 -35.35 11.71 30.84
N GLU A 208 -35.30 10.49 31.38
CA GLU A 208 -35.77 10.18 32.75
C GLU A 208 -34.91 10.85 33.82
N HIS A 209 -33.59 10.95 33.60
CA HIS A 209 -32.66 11.59 34.53
C HIS A 209 -32.72 13.12 34.44
N LEU A 210 -33.04 13.67 33.27
CA LEU A 210 -33.18 15.11 33.05
C LEU A 210 -34.58 15.67 33.39
N GLY A 211 -35.56 14.81 33.71
CA GLY A 211 -36.93 15.23 34.02
C GLY A 211 -37.69 15.80 32.83
N LEU A 212 -37.34 15.39 31.59
CA LEU A 212 -38.04 15.86 30.39
C LEU A 212 -39.45 15.23 30.31
N PRO A 213 -40.50 15.98 29.92
CA PRO A 213 -41.89 15.50 29.89
C PRO A 213 -42.17 14.64 28.66
N VAL A 214 -41.40 13.58 28.46
CA VAL A 214 -41.55 12.64 27.34
C VAL A 214 -41.89 11.27 27.90
N SER A 215 -42.96 10.65 27.41
CA SER A 215 -43.30 9.29 27.83
C SER A 215 -42.22 8.30 27.39
N GLN A 216 -41.97 7.27 28.20
CA GLN A 216 -40.92 6.29 27.93
C GLN A 216 -41.11 5.60 26.56
N SER A 217 -42.35 5.24 26.23
CA SER A 217 -42.69 4.66 24.93
C SER A 217 -42.42 5.63 23.77
N ALA A 218 -42.78 6.90 23.89
CA ALA A 218 -42.49 7.90 22.86
C ALA A 218 -40.98 8.10 22.70
N SER A 219 -40.21 8.12 23.80
CA SER A 219 -38.75 8.18 23.76
C SER A 219 -38.16 7.02 22.96
N TYR A 220 -38.60 5.78 23.20
CA TYR A 220 -38.10 4.60 22.49
C TYR A 220 -38.40 4.64 20.99
N TRP A 221 -39.62 5.03 20.60
CA TRP A 221 -39.97 5.19 19.19
C TRP A 221 -39.19 6.31 18.50
N LEU A 222 -38.98 7.44 19.18
CA LEU A 222 -38.16 8.53 18.65
C LEU A 222 -36.68 8.13 18.52
N GLN A 223 -36.13 7.44 19.51
CA GLN A 223 -34.77 6.91 19.43
C GLN A 223 -34.61 5.90 18.30
N LEU A 224 -35.59 5.00 18.10
CA LEU A 224 -35.60 4.07 16.96
C LEU A 224 -35.58 4.84 15.64
N LEU A 225 -36.46 5.84 15.48
CA LEU A 225 -36.56 6.64 14.26
C LEU A 225 -35.24 7.37 13.94
N LEU A 226 -34.62 7.99 14.95
CA LEU A 226 -33.40 8.80 14.78
C LEU A 226 -32.14 7.95 14.64
N THR A 227 -32.06 6.81 15.33
CA THR A 227 -30.89 5.91 15.27
C THR A 227 -30.88 5.09 13.98
N THR A 228 -32.02 4.83 13.36
CA THR A 228 -32.08 4.01 12.13
C THR A 228 -31.23 4.59 10.97
N PRO A 229 -31.31 5.89 10.62
CA PRO A 229 -30.40 6.49 9.65
C PRO A 229 -28.92 6.46 10.08
N VAL A 230 -28.63 6.61 11.37
CA VAL A 230 -27.26 6.51 11.89
C VAL A 230 -26.72 5.09 11.67
N GLN A 231 -27.52 4.08 12.02
CA GLN A 231 -27.18 2.67 11.91
C GLN A 231 -26.95 2.24 10.47
N PHE A 232 -27.92 2.45 9.59
CA PHE A 232 -27.93 1.83 8.26
C PHE A 232 -27.44 2.75 7.15
N TRP A 233 -27.56 4.07 7.27
CA TRP A 233 -27.07 4.99 6.24
C TRP A 233 -25.65 5.49 6.55
N ALA A 234 -25.42 6.04 7.75
CA ALA A 234 -24.09 6.50 8.14
C ALA A 234 -23.15 5.30 8.42
N GLY A 235 -23.67 4.27 9.08
CA GLY A 235 -22.96 3.04 9.39
C GLY A 235 -22.79 2.05 8.22
N TRP A 236 -23.43 2.27 7.06
CA TRP A 236 -23.42 1.33 5.93
C TRP A 236 -22.03 0.83 5.53
N GLN A 237 -21.04 1.72 5.59
CA GLN A 237 -19.65 1.40 5.23
C GLN A 237 -19.04 0.32 6.12
N PHE A 238 -19.44 0.23 7.39
CA PHE A 238 -18.96 -0.80 8.32
C PHE A 238 -19.54 -2.16 7.96
N TYR A 239 -20.82 -2.22 7.56
CA TYR A 239 -21.43 -3.45 7.06
C TYR A 239 -20.79 -3.92 5.75
N LYS A 240 -20.58 -3.00 4.80
CA LYS A 240 -19.91 -3.31 3.54
C LYS A 240 -18.50 -3.84 3.78
N GLY A 241 -17.74 -3.22 4.69
CA GLY A 241 -16.41 -3.65 5.08
C GLY A 241 -16.41 -5.01 5.76
N ALA A 242 -17.24 -5.19 6.79
CA ALA A 242 -17.37 -6.45 7.52
C ALA A 242 -17.73 -7.61 6.59
N TRP A 243 -18.70 -7.40 5.70
CA TRP A 243 -19.13 -8.43 4.75
C TRP A 243 -18.06 -8.79 3.72
N ALA A 244 -17.30 -7.80 3.24
CA ALA A 244 -16.17 -8.05 2.34
C ALA A 244 -15.11 -8.93 3.02
N VAL A 245 -14.72 -8.62 4.25
CA VAL A 245 -13.66 -9.32 4.98
C VAL A 245 -14.13 -10.71 5.46
N ALA A 246 -15.40 -10.84 5.85
CA ALA A 246 -16.02 -12.10 6.25
C ALA A 246 -16.08 -13.14 5.11
N ARG A 247 -16.34 -12.70 3.87
CA ARG A 247 -16.30 -13.60 2.69
C ARG A 247 -14.95 -14.28 2.47
N HIS A 248 -13.88 -13.70 3.01
CA HIS A 248 -12.53 -14.21 2.90
C HIS A 248 -12.06 -14.89 4.20
N GLY A 249 -12.98 -15.19 5.12
CA GLY A 249 -12.67 -15.92 6.36
C GLY A 249 -11.81 -15.14 7.36
N THR A 250 -11.79 -13.80 7.25
CA THR A 250 -11.03 -12.94 8.16
C THR A 250 -11.96 -11.98 8.89
N THR A 251 -11.44 -11.27 9.90
CA THR A 251 -12.18 -10.27 10.68
C THR A 251 -11.33 -9.02 10.89
N ASP A 252 -11.98 -7.87 10.99
CA ASP A 252 -11.34 -6.57 11.18
C ASP A 252 -12.13 -5.65 12.12
N MET A 253 -11.70 -4.39 12.23
CA MET A 253 -12.41 -3.38 13.03
C MET A 253 -13.85 -3.17 12.53
N ASN A 254 -14.11 -3.22 11.22
CA ASN A 254 -15.47 -3.07 10.68
C ASN A 254 -16.39 -4.21 11.15
N THR A 255 -15.85 -5.43 11.25
CA THR A 255 -16.58 -6.62 11.72
C THR A 255 -17.07 -6.44 13.15
N LEU A 256 -16.19 -6.00 14.06
CA LEU A 256 -16.54 -5.75 15.46
C LEU A 256 -17.63 -4.67 15.59
N ILE A 257 -17.49 -3.57 14.83
CA ILE A 257 -18.45 -2.46 14.85
C ILE A 257 -19.80 -2.91 14.32
N ALA A 258 -19.83 -3.56 13.16
CA ALA A 258 -21.06 -4.02 12.54
C ALA A 258 -21.80 -4.99 13.47
N LEU A 259 -21.10 -5.96 14.06
CA LEU A 259 -21.70 -6.91 14.98
C LEU A 259 -22.22 -6.24 16.27
N GLY A 260 -21.38 -5.45 16.95
CA GLY A 260 -21.73 -4.85 18.24
C GLY A 260 -22.88 -3.85 18.13
N THR A 261 -22.83 -2.95 17.13
CA THR A 261 -23.89 -1.97 16.90
C THR A 261 -25.18 -2.64 16.43
N SER A 262 -25.11 -3.68 15.59
CA SER A 262 -26.30 -4.44 15.17
C SER A 262 -26.95 -5.18 16.34
N ALA A 263 -26.15 -5.76 17.24
CA ALA A 263 -26.67 -6.43 18.42
C ALA A 263 -27.40 -5.46 19.34
N ALA A 264 -26.79 -4.30 19.63
CA ALA A 264 -27.41 -3.24 20.43
C ALA A 264 -28.69 -2.71 19.77
N TYR A 265 -28.64 -2.41 18.48
CA TYR A 265 -29.78 -1.91 17.72
C TYR A 265 -30.91 -2.95 17.65
N GLY A 266 -30.62 -4.21 17.30
CA GLY A 266 -31.59 -5.29 17.18
C GLY A 266 -32.28 -5.62 18.50
N TYR A 267 -31.52 -5.66 19.61
CA TYR A 267 -32.09 -5.78 20.95
C TYR A 267 -33.05 -4.62 21.25
N SER A 268 -32.64 -3.39 20.95
CA SER A 268 -33.44 -2.19 21.20
C SER A 268 -34.73 -2.16 20.39
N VAL A 269 -34.69 -2.63 19.13
CA VAL A 269 -35.88 -2.80 18.29
C VAL A 269 -36.83 -3.83 18.91
N ALA A 270 -36.32 -4.98 19.37
CA ALA A 270 -37.15 -5.99 20.02
C ALA A 270 -37.80 -5.45 21.31
N ALA A 271 -37.03 -4.72 22.13
CA ALA A 271 -37.52 -4.08 23.35
C ALA A 271 -38.61 -3.02 23.06
N THR A 272 -38.51 -2.31 21.94
CA THR A 272 -39.45 -1.25 21.53
C THR A 272 -40.74 -1.81 20.92
N VAL A 273 -40.62 -2.78 20.01
CA VAL A 273 -41.76 -3.29 19.22
C VAL A 273 -42.50 -4.41 19.94
N ALA A 274 -41.79 -5.24 20.71
CA ALA A 274 -42.33 -6.40 21.39
C ALA A 274 -41.91 -6.45 22.88
N PRO A 275 -42.26 -5.43 23.70
CA PRO A 275 -41.88 -5.38 25.11
C PRO A 275 -42.42 -6.57 25.92
N GLY A 276 -43.53 -7.18 25.48
CA GLY A 276 -44.15 -8.35 26.10
C GLY A 276 -43.24 -9.57 26.22
N ILE A 277 -42.26 -9.74 25.31
CA ILE A 277 -41.30 -10.85 25.35
C ILE A 277 -40.39 -10.73 26.58
N PHE A 278 -40.04 -9.49 26.96
CA PHE A 278 -39.16 -9.21 28.09
C PHE A 278 -39.92 -9.25 29.41
N THR A 279 -41.12 -8.66 29.45
CA THR A 279 -41.92 -8.63 30.67
C THR A 279 -42.46 -10.02 31.03
N ALA A 280 -42.73 -10.89 30.06
CA ALA A 280 -43.07 -12.30 30.31
C ALA A 280 -41.93 -13.08 30.99
N GLY A 281 -40.67 -12.66 30.78
CA GLY A 281 -39.49 -13.19 31.46
C GLY A 281 -39.15 -12.48 32.77
N GLY A 282 -39.97 -11.53 33.23
CA GLY A 282 -39.73 -10.73 34.44
C GLY A 282 -38.69 -9.62 34.28
N ALA A 283 -38.27 -9.29 33.06
CA ALA A 283 -37.31 -8.23 32.78
C ALA A 283 -38.01 -6.92 32.36
N THR A 284 -37.46 -5.78 32.77
CA THR A 284 -37.87 -4.48 32.25
C THR A 284 -37.14 -4.21 30.92
N PRO A 285 -37.86 -4.02 29.80
CA PRO A 285 -37.23 -3.75 28.51
C PRO A 285 -36.54 -2.39 28.55
N GLN A 286 -35.22 -2.40 28.39
CA GLN A 286 -34.39 -1.22 28.21
C GLN A 286 -33.92 -1.12 26.76
N VAL A 287 -33.55 0.07 26.30
CA VAL A 287 -33.02 0.27 24.94
C VAL A 287 -31.58 0.78 24.99
N TYR A 288 -30.83 0.48 23.93
CA TYR A 288 -29.41 0.80 23.73
C TYR A 288 -29.18 1.50 22.39
N PHE A 289 -30.19 2.23 21.90
CA PHE A 289 -30.09 3.01 20.66
C PHE A 289 -29.01 4.08 20.75
N ASP A 290 -28.85 4.70 21.92
CA ASP A 290 -27.80 5.65 22.26
C ASP A 290 -26.41 5.06 22.09
N SER A 291 -26.18 3.85 22.58
CA SER A 291 -24.91 3.13 22.51
C SER A 291 -24.54 2.85 21.05
N SER A 292 -25.51 2.37 20.25
CA SER A 292 -25.30 2.12 18.83
C SER A 292 -24.97 3.40 18.05
N ALA A 293 -25.75 4.46 18.27
CA ALA A 293 -25.59 5.76 17.60
C ALA A 293 -24.26 6.44 17.99
N ALA A 294 -23.90 6.40 19.27
CA ALA A 294 -22.67 6.98 19.81
C ALA A 294 -21.43 6.27 19.26
N ILE A 295 -21.40 4.93 19.26
CA ILE A 295 -20.28 4.14 18.73
C ILE A 295 -20.05 4.49 17.26
N ILE A 296 -21.09 4.45 16.42
CA ILE A 296 -20.98 4.77 14.99
C ILE A 296 -20.46 6.20 14.78
N THR A 297 -20.99 7.16 15.52
CA THR A 297 -20.62 8.58 15.40
C THR A 297 -19.17 8.84 15.82
N LEU A 298 -18.73 8.25 16.94
CA LEU A 298 -17.36 8.41 17.43
C LEU A 298 -16.33 7.74 16.49
N ILE A 299 -16.66 6.60 15.92
CA ILE A 299 -15.78 5.95 14.94
C ILE A 299 -15.73 6.75 13.64
N LEU A 300 -16.87 7.29 13.19
CA LEU A 300 -16.90 8.21 12.05
C LEU A 300 -16.03 9.44 12.28
N LEU A 301 -16.08 10.02 13.49
CA LEU A 301 -15.17 11.11 13.88
C LEU A 301 -13.71 10.66 13.76
N GLY A 302 -13.37 9.50 14.31
CA GLY A 302 -12.03 8.92 14.20
C GLY A 302 -11.56 8.79 12.74
N ARG A 303 -12.43 8.30 11.84
CA ARG A 303 -12.15 8.19 10.41
C ARG A 303 -11.97 9.55 9.73
N VAL A 304 -12.75 10.57 10.11
CA VAL A 304 -12.57 11.95 9.61
C VAL A 304 -11.23 12.53 10.06
N LEU A 305 -10.85 12.33 11.32
CA LEU A 305 -9.57 12.77 11.86
C LEU A 305 -8.39 12.02 11.21
N GLU A 306 -8.52 10.71 11.02
CA GLU A 306 -7.55 9.86 10.32
C GLU A 306 -7.33 10.35 8.88
N ALA A 307 -8.42 10.58 8.13
CA ALA A 307 -8.35 11.09 6.76
C ALA A 307 -7.72 12.49 6.70
N ARG A 308 -8.06 13.38 7.63
CA ARG A 308 -7.45 14.71 7.74
C ARG A 308 -5.95 14.64 8.05
N ALA A 309 -5.54 13.72 8.93
CA ALA A 309 -4.13 13.55 9.28
C ALA A 309 -3.32 13.03 8.09
N LYS A 310 -3.81 11.98 7.42
CA LYS A 310 -3.17 11.39 6.23
C LYS A 310 -3.14 12.33 5.03
N GLY A 311 -4.19 13.13 4.83
CA GLY A 311 -4.26 14.13 3.77
C GLY A 311 -3.12 15.14 3.88
N ARG A 312 -2.85 15.66 5.08
CA ARG A 312 -1.77 16.64 5.31
C ARG A 312 -0.38 16.08 5.02
N THR A 313 -0.11 14.83 5.41
CA THR A 313 1.19 14.19 5.14
C THR A 313 1.36 13.86 3.66
N SER A 314 0.29 13.40 3.00
CA SER A 314 0.32 13.11 1.56
C SER A 314 0.51 14.37 0.74
N GLU A 315 -0.14 15.48 1.11
CA GLU A 315 0.00 16.76 0.42
C GLU A 315 1.45 17.30 0.50
N ALA A 316 2.09 17.22 1.66
CA ALA A 316 3.49 17.63 1.83
C ALA A 316 4.44 16.80 0.95
N LEU A 317 4.25 15.48 0.90
CA LEU A 317 5.04 14.60 0.03
C LEU A 317 4.79 14.89 -1.46
N THR A 318 3.52 15.08 -1.86
CA THR A 318 3.16 15.42 -3.24
C THR A 318 3.76 16.76 -3.67
N ARG A 319 3.82 17.76 -2.78
CA ARG A 319 4.50 19.03 -3.05
C ARG A 319 5.98 18.82 -3.35
N LEU A 320 6.67 17.95 -2.60
CA LEU A 320 8.08 17.62 -2.85
C LEU A 320 8.27 16.94 -4.22
N ILE A 321 7.39 15.99 -4.57
CA ILE A 321 7.43 15.31 -5.88
C ILE A 321 7.15 16.30 -7.03
N GLY A 322 6.24 17.25 -6.81
CA GLY A 322 5.94 18.32 -7.77
C GLY A 322 7.09 19.33 -7.96
N LEU A 323 8.14 19.28 -7.14
CA LEU A 323 9.31 20.14 -7.31
C LEU A 323 10.26 19.64 -8.40
N GLN A 324 10.27 18.35 -8.74
CA GLN A 324 11.13 17.83 -9.81
C GLN A 324 10.81 18.51 -11.15
N ALA A 325 11.86 18.85 -11.90
CA ALA A 325 11.68 19.38 -13.25
C ALA A 325 11.14 18.28 -14.17
N LYS A 326 10.10 18.56 -14.95
CA LYS A 326 9.52 17.57 -15.88
C LYS A 326 10.31 17.45 -17.18
N GLN A 327 11.11 18.46 -17.51
CA GLN A 327 11.91 18.53 -18.71
C GLN A 327 13.31 19.04 -18.38
N ALA A 328 14.27 18.64 -19.20
CA ALA A 328 15.65 19.07 -19.16
C ALA A 328 16.08 19.51 -20.55
N ARG A 329 16.83 20.61 -20.63
CA ARG A 329 17.43 21.07 -21.88
C ARG A 329 18.84 20.51 -21.99
N VAL A 330 19.07 19.58 -22.91
CA VAL A 330 20.38 18.94 -23.14
C VAL A 330 21.03 19.45 -24.42
N ILE A 331 22.36 19.49 -24.45
CA ILE A 331 23.14 19.73 -25.66
C ILE A 331 23.59 18.37 -26.21
N ARG A 332 23.05 17.98 -27.36
CA ARG A 332 23.50 16.80 -28.12
C ARG A 332 23.77 17.23 -29.56
N ASP A 333 24.86 16.76 -30.15
CA ASP A 333 25.30 17.14 -31.51
C ASP A 333 25.38 18.66 -31.75
N GLY A 334 25.77 19.42 -30.72
CA GLY A 334 25.92 20.88 -30.78
C GLY A 334 24.59 21.66 -30.81
N ARG A 335 23.44 21.01 -30.58
CA ARG A 335 22.11 21.64 -30.55
C ARG A 335 21.47 21.48 -29.17
N GLU A 336 20.79 22.52 -28.71
CA GLU A 336 19.94 22.48 -27.51
C GLU A 336 18.62 21.76 -27.84
N LEU A 337 18.28 20.73 -27.07
CA LEU A 337 17.07 19.91 -27.22
C LEU A 337 16.37 19.79 -25.86
N ASP A 338 15.07 20.07 -25.83
CA ASP A 338 14.24 19.86 -24.63
C ASP A 338 13.74 18.41 -24.63
N ILE A 339 14.13 17.65 -23.61
CA ILE A 339 13.76 16.24 -23.43
C ILE A 339 13.09 16.04 -22.05
N PRO A 340 12.27 14.99 -21.87
CA PRO A 340 11.83 14.56 -20.55
C PRO A 340 13.02 14.33 -19.62
N VAL A 341 12.88 14.65 -18.33
CA VAL A 341 13.98 14.49 -17.35
C VAL A 341 14.43 13.03 -17.24
N GLU A 342 13.53 12.08 -17.47
CA GLU A 342 13.78 10.64 -17.44
C GLU A 342 14.67 10.15 -18.59
N ASP A 343 14.78 10.93 -19.67
CA ASP A 343 15.60 10.61 -20.84
C ASP A 343 17.03 11.22 -20.76
N VAL A 344 17.32 11.94 -19.67
CA VAL A 344 18.65 12.48 -19.37
C VAL A 344 19.56 11.34 -18.95
N LYS A 345 20.77 11.29 -19.51
CA LYS A 345 21.76 10.27 -19.21
C LYS A 345 22.94 10.88 -18.46
N VAL A 346 23.57 10.07 -17.61
CA VAL A 346 24.84 10.45 -16.97
C VAL A 346 25.85 10.83 -18.06
N GLY A 347 26.43 12.02 -17.92
CA GLY A 347 27.36 12.60 -18.87
C GLY A 347 26.75 13.54 -19.91
N ASP A 348 25.43 13.65 -20.02
CA ASP A 348 24.78 14.68 -20.82
C ASP A 348 25.19 16.08 -20.32
N VAL A 349 25.35 17.02 -21.25
CA VAL A 349 25.54 18.43 -20.93
C VAL A 349 24.18 19.09 -20.90
N VAL A 350 23.78 19.56 -19.73
CA VAL A 350 22.48 20.18 -19.47
C VAL A 350 22.65 21.68 -19.33
N VAL A 351 21.70 22.42 -19.91
CA VAL A 351 21.62 23.88 -19.88
C VAL A 351 20.53 24.31 -18.91
N VAL A 352 20.84 25.25 -18.01
CA VAL A 352 19.85 25.83 -17.08
C VAL A 352 19.87 27.35 -17.20
N ARG A 353 18.70 27.94 -17.48
CA ARG A 353 18.50 29.39 -17.59
C ARG A 353 18.04 30.00 -16.27
N PRO A 354 18.18 31.33 -16.09
CA PRO A 354 17.63 32.01 -14.92
C PRO A 354 16.13 31.72 -14.75
N GLY A 355 15.71 31.34 -13.54
CA GLY A 355 14.34 30.95 -13.21
C GLY A 355 13.98 29.50 -13.51
N GLU A 356 14.83 28.73 -14.19
CA GLU A 356 14.62 27.29 -14.41
C GLU A 356 15.08 26.47 -13.20
N LYS A 357 14.48 25.29 -13.03
CA LYS A 357 14.92 24.32 -12.02
C LYS A 357 16.05 23.47 -12.59
N VAL A 358 17.00 23.10 -11.74
CA VAL A 358 18.03 22.12 -12.08
C VAL A 358 17.35 20.75 -12.19
N PRO A 359 17.42 20.06 -13.35
CA PRO A 359 16.64 18.85 -13.55
C PRO A 359 17.24 17.61 -12.88
N VAL A 360 18.57 17.51 -12.81
CA VAL A 360 19.32 16.36 -12.27
C VAL A 360 20.60 16.84 -11.59
N ASP A 361 21.23 15.99 -10.79
CA ASP A 361 22.48 16.33 -10.12
C ASP A 361 23.65 16.36 -11.11
N GLY A 362 24.62 17.23 -10.86
CA GLY A 362 25.78 17.32 -11.74
C GLY A 362 26.86 18.31 -11.30
N VAL A 363 27.79 18.57 -12.21
CA VAL A 363 28.93 19.48 -11.98
C VAL A 363 28.96 20.55 -13.06
N ILE A 364 29.05 21.82 -12.65
CA ILE A 364 29.07 22.95 -13.59
C ILE A 364 30.34 22.89 -14.44
N LEU A 365 30.16 23.00 -15.76
CA LEU A 365 31.24 23.09 -16.74
C LEU A 365 31.53 24.55 -17.09
N GLU A 366 30.48 25.35 -17.33
CA GLU A 366 30.59 26.72 -17.81
C GLU A 366 29.50 27.60 -17.19
N GLY A 367 29.85 28.86 -16.91
CA GLY A 367 28.93 29.85 -16.33
C GLY A 367 28.96 29.88 -14.80
N THR A 368 28.34 30.92 -14.24
CA THR A 368 28.17 31.12 -12.80
C THR A 368 26.73 31.53 -12.54
N SER A 369 26.18 31.11 -11.39
CA SER A 369 24.84 31.53 -10.98
C SER A 369 24.64 31.36 -9.48
N SER A 370 23.62 32.04 -8.94
CA SER A 370 23.11 31.78 -7.60
C SER A 370 21.96 30.77 -7.65
N LEU A 371 22.08 29.71 -6.87
CA LEU A 371 21.10 28.65 -6.76
C LEU A 371 20.42 28.71 -5.39
N ASP A 372 19.09 28.64 -5.42
CA ASP A 372 18.27 28.54 -4.22
C ASP A 372 18.07 27.06 -3.88
N GLU A 373 18.84 26.62 -2.88
CA GLU A 373 18.83 25.26 -2.35
C GLU A 373 17.93 25.13 -1.10
N SER A 374 17.18 26.18 -0.74
CA SER A 374 16.40 26.27 0.51
C SER A 374 15.41 25.12 0.72
N MET A 375 14.87 24.57 -0.37
CA MET A 375 13.91 23.47 -0.33
C MET A 375 14.53 22.12 0.07
N LEU A 376 15.85 21.98 -0.07
CA LEU A 376 16.59 20.75 0.24
C LEU A 376 17.46 20.91 1.49
N THR A 377 18.20 22.03 1.58
CA THR A 377 19.15 22.29 2.66
C THR A 377 18.52 23.02 3.84
N GLY A 378 17.41 23.74 3.60
CA GLY A 378 16.77 24.62 4.59
C GLY A 378 17.45 25.99 4.75
N GLU A 379 18.51 26.27 3.99
CA GLU A 379 19.22 27.55 4.05
C GLU A 379 18.52 28.60 3.18
N SER A 380 18.13 29.73 3.78
CA SER A 380 17.33 30.76 3.09
C SER A 380 18.11 31.61 2.07
N MET A 381 19.44 31.60 2.14
CA MET A 381 20.29 32.41 1.27
C MET A 381 20.71 31.58 0.04
N PRO A 382 20.52 32.10 -1.18
CA PRO A 382 21.03 31.47 -2.39
C PRO A 382 22.54 31.30 -2.34
N VAL A 383 23.03 30.15 -2.83
CA VAL A 383 24.46 29.81 -2.86
C VAL A 383 25.00 30.10 -4.25
N ASP A 384 26.08 30.88 -4.32
CA ASP A 384 26.79 31.13 -5.57
C ASP A 384 27.59 29.89 -6.00
N LYS A 385 27.43 29.48 -7.26
CA LYS A 385 28.11 28.33 -7.85
C LYS A 385 28.80 28.73 -9.16
N GLY A 386 29.95 28.12 -9.42
CA GLY A 386 30.72 28.29 -10.65
C GLY A 386 31.29 26.98 -11.19
N PRO A 387 32.15 27.04 -12.22
CA PRO A 387 32.73 25.87 -12.85
C PRO A 387 33.48 24.98 -11.84
N GLY A 388 33.17 23.68 -11.84
CA GLY A 388 33.70 22.70 -10.89
C GLY A 388 32.82 22.44 -9.68
N ASP A 389 31.85 23.30 -9.37
CA ASP A 389 30.94 23.10 -8.25
C ASP A 389 29.82 22.12 -8.57
N GLN A 390 29.34 21.42 -7.54
CA GLN A 390 28.17 20.54 -7.64
C GLN A 390 26.86 21.32 -7.59
N VAL A 391 25.92 20.90 -8.42
CA VAL A 391 24.52 21.35 -8.45
C VAL A 391 23.60 20.18 -8.13
N ILE A 392 22.55 20.48 -7.37
CA ILE A 392 21.57 19.49 -6.90
C ILE A 392 20.28 19.67 -7.68
N GLY A 393 19.68 18.57 -8.11
CA GLY A 393 18.38 18.54 -8.77
C GLY A 393 17.27 19.14 -7.91
N ALA A 394 16.23 19.64 -8.57
CA ALA A 394 15.11 20.38 -7.98
C ALA A 394 15.43 21.73 -7.32
N THR A 395 16.71 22.16 -7.27
CA THR A 395 17.09 23.52 -6.86
C THR A 395 16.69 24.54 -7.93
N LEU A 396 16.47 25.80 -7.53
CA LEU A 396 16.02 26.85 -8.42
C LEU A 396 17.18 27.78 -8.81
N ASN A 397 17.44 27.90 -10.11
CA ASN A 397 18.40 28.84 -10.63
C ASN A 397 17.84 30.28 -10.60
N LYS A 398 18.54 31.27 -10.04
CA LYS A 398 18.01 32.65 -9.91
C LYS A 398 18.42 33.59 -11.04
N THR A 399 19.72 33.84 -11.22
CA THR A 399 20.18 35.01 -11.97
C THR A 399 21.08 34.70 -13.17
N GLY A 400 21.82 33.59 -13.18
CA GLY A 400 22.80 33.24 -14.21
C GLY A 400 22.38 32.12 -15.17
N TYR A 401 23.11 32.01 -16.28
CA TYR A 401 23.05 30.87 -17.20
C TYR A 401 24.26 29.98 -16.93
N PHE A 402 24.05 28.68 -16.84
CA PHE A 402 25.15 27.74 -16.71
C PHE A 402 24.89 26.43 -17.44
N ARG A 403 25.99 25.77 -17.80
CA ARG A 403 26.02 24.42 -18.36
C ARG A 403 26.67 23.50 -17.37
N PHE A 404 26.06 22.34 -17.14
CA PHE A 404 26.60 21.36 -16.22
C PHE A 404 26.55 19.97 -16.83
N LYS A 405 27.44 19.10 -16.37
CA LYS A 405 27.48 17.68 -16.77
C LYS A 405 26.69 16.87 -15.75
N ALA A 406 25.68 16.13 -16.22
CA ALA A 406 24.89 15.25 -15.37
C ALA A 406 25.76 14.14 -14.74
N THR A 407 25.68 13.96 -13.43
CA THR A 407 26.41 12.91 -12.69
C THR A 407 25.49 11.86 -12.09
N GLN A 408 24.27 12.23 -11.69
CA GLN A 408 23.24 11.31 -11.22
C GLN A 408 21.88 11.71 -11.82
N VAL A 409 21.13 10.72 -12.33
CA VAL A 409 19.86 10.90 -13.06
C VAL A 409 18.78 9.99 -12.51
#